data_AF-A0A0G4KKB8-F1
#
_entry.id   AF-A0A0G4KKB8-F1
#
_cell.length_a   1.000
_cell.length_b   1.000
_cell.length_c   1.000
_cell.angle_alpha   90.00
_cell.angle_beta   90.00
_cell.angle_gamma   90.00
#
_symmetry.space_group_name_H-M   'P 1'
#
loop_
_entity.id
_entity.type
_entity.pdbx_description
1 polymer ?
#
loop_
_entity_poly.entity_id
_entity_poly.type
_entity_poly.pdbx_seq_one_letter_code
_entity_poly.pdbx_strand_id
1 'polypeptide(L)'
;NAETYLHRIGRSGRYGHLGLAINLINWEDRFNLYNIEKDLGTEIQPIPASIDKALYVYENPESIPRPVSNFRTGQAQQAPTQAQA
;
A
#
# COMPACT_ATOMS: atom_id res chain seq x y z
N ASN A 1 -9.25 -18.92 -5.35
CA ASN A 1 -9.02 -18.49 -3.95
C ASN A 1 -7.74 -17.69 -3.79
N ALA A 2 -6.57 -18.24 -4.12
CA ALA A 2 -5.30 -17.52 -4.07
C ALA A 2 -5.29 -16.22 -4.90
N GLU A 3 -5.83 -16.25 -6.11
CA GLU A 3 -5.93 -15.04 -6.95
C GLU A 3 -6.75 -13.93 -6.28
N THR A 4 -7.95 -14.25 -5.77
CA THR A 4 -8.79 -13.27 -5.05
C THR A 4 -8.09 -12.73 -3.81
N TYR A 5 -7.31 -13.56 -3.12
CA TYR A 5 -6.51 -13.12 -1.99
C TYR A 5 -5.42 -12.13 -2.42
N LEU A 6 -4.68 -12.46 -3.48
CA LEU A 6 -3.66 -11.59 -4.06
C LEU A 6 -4.24 -10.25 -4.51
N HIS A 7 -5.44 -10.23 -5.12
CA HIS A 7 -6.10 -8.97 -5.49
C HIS A 7 -6.50 -8.12 -4.27
N ARG A 8 -6.73 -8.73 -3.10
CA ARG A 8 -7.13 -8.01 -1.87
C ARG A 8 -5.95 -7.43 -1.11
N ILE A 9 -4.87 -8.20 -0.97
CA ILE A 9 -3.71 -7.84 -0.15
C ILE A 9 -2.51 -7.37 -0.97
N GLY A 10 -2.47 -7.74 -2.25
CA GLY A 10 -1.43 -7.34 -3.18
C GLY A 10 -1.49 -5.85 -3.45
N ARG A 11 -0.31 -5.23 -3.54
CA ARG A 11 -0.14 -3.82 -3.84
C ARG A 11 0.52 -3.67 -5.19
N SER A 12 0.14 -2.66 -5.96
CA SER A 12 0.94 -2.26 -7.11
C SER A 12 2.21 -1.57 -6.61
N GLY A 13 3.36 -1.93 -7.19
CA GLY A 13 4.68 -1.56 -6.68
C GLY A 13 5.00 -0.06 -6.59
N ARG A 14 4.09 0.83 -7.00
CA ARG A 14 4.26 2.29 -6.96
C ARG A 14 3.73 2.95 -5.68
N TYR A 15 3.02 2.22 -4.81
CA TYR A 15 2.36 2.79 -3.63
C TYR A 15 3.01 2.39 -2.29
N GLY A 16 4.27 1.94 -2.33
CA GLY A 16 5.00 1.43 -1.18
C GLY A 16 4.66 -0.02 -0.85
N HIS A 17 5.46 -0.60 0.05
CA HIS A 17 5.32 -2.00 0.48
C HIS A 17 4.91 -2.15 1.95
N LEU A 18 5.03 -1.10 2.76
CA LEU A 18 4.78 -1.19 4.21
C LEU A 18 3.28 -1.31 4.51
N GLY A 19 2.88 -2.37 5.20
CA GLY A 19 1.50 -2.65 5.55
C GLY A 19 1.35 -4.05 6.16
N LEU A 20 0.21 -4.29 6.80
CA LEU A 20 -0.14 -5.58 7.40
C LEU A 20 -1.45 -6.10 6.82
N ALA A 21 -1.52 -7.42 6.64
CA ALA A 21 -2.74 -8.13 6.33
C ALA A 21 -3.12 -9.00 7.54
N ILE A 22 -4.34 -8.84 8.05
CA ILE A 22 -4.88 -9.64 9.15
C ILE A 22 -5.99 -10.51 8.59
N ASN A 23 -5.86 -11.82 8.78
CA ASN A 23 -6.83 -12.80 8.31
C ASN A 23 -7.66 -13.29 9.51
N LEU A 24 -8.98 -13.18 9.41
CA LEU A 24 -9.90 -13.80 10.37
C LEU A 24 -10.26 -15.17 9.83
N ILE A 25 -9.84 -16.22 10.53
CA ILE A 25 -9.89 -17.60 10.06
C ILE A 25 -10.79 -18.41 10.99
N ASN A 26 -11.76 -19.13 10.43
CA ASN A 26 -12.52 -20.13 11.14
C ASN A 26 -11.95 -21.55 10.90
N TRP A 27 -12.58 -22.57 11.48
CA TRP A 27 -12.13 -23.97 11.32
C TRP A 27 -12.26 -24.51 9.88
N GLU A 28 -13.25 -24.03 9.13
CA GLU A 28 -13.53 -24.46 7.75
C GLU A 28 -12.53 -23.85 6.75
N ASP A 29 -11.98 -22.68 7.08
CA ASP A 29 -11.04 -21.94 6.24
C ASP A 29 -9.63 -22.56 6.19
N ARG A 30 -9.30 -23.52 7.04
CA ARG A 30 -7.93 -24.05 7.20
C ARG A 30 -7.35 -24.64 5.90
N PHE A 31 -8.18 -25.31 5.10
CA PHE A 31 -7.75 -25.81 3.80
C PHE A 31 -7.53 -24.68 2.79
N ASN A 32 -8.37 -23.64 2.83
CA ASN A 32 -8.21 -22.47 1.98
C ASN A 32 -6.95 -21.68 2.34
N LEU A 33 -6.67 -21.51 3.64
CA LEU A 33 -5.45 -20.87 4.13
C LEU A 33 -4.20 -21.58 3.60
N TYR A 34 -4.12 -22.90 3.80
CA TYR A 34 -3.00 -23.70 3.31
C TYR A 34 -2.81 -23.61 1.79
N ASN A 35 -3.90 -23.65 1.02
CA ASN A 35 -3.82 -23.54 -0.43
C ASN A 35 -3.33 -22.14 -0.87
N ILE A 36 -3.77 -21.07 -0.19
CA ILE A 36 -3.30 -19.70 -0.47
C ILE A 36 -1.79 -19.58 -0.21
N GLU A 37 -1.31 -20.08 0.93
CA GLU A 37 0.12 -20.08 1.27
C GLU A 37 0.95 -20.83 0.24
N LYS A 38 0.52 -22.05 -0.12
CA LYS A 38 1.19 -22.89 -1.10
C LYS A 38 1.22 -22.25 -2.49
N ASP A 39 0.08 -21.75 -2.97
CA ASP A 39 -0.06 -21.23 -4.33
C ASP A 39 0.68 -19.90 -4.51
N LEU A 40 0.73 -19.06 -3.47
CA LEU A 40 1.42 -17.76 -3.50
C LEU A 40 2.86 -17.82 -2.99
N GLY A 41 3.30 -18.97 -2.45
CA GLY A 41 4.63 -19.11 -1.86
C GLY A 41 4.87 -18.15 -0.68
N THR A 42 3.83 -17.92 0.12
CA THR A 42 3.85 -17.01 1.27
C THR A 42 3.52 -17.76 2.54
N GLU A 43 3.90 -17.21 3.69
CA GLU A 43 3.58 -17.76 5.01
C GLU A 43 2.71 -16.78 5.79
N ILE A 44 1.61 -17.27 6.34
CA ILE A 44 0.64 -16.51 7.12
C ILE A 44 0.73 -17.00 8.57
N GLN A 45 1.63 -16.35 9.31
CA GLN A 45 1.90 -16.67 10.70
C GLN A 45 0.71 -16.38 11.62
N PRO A 46 0.54 -17.13 12.73
CA PRO A 46 -0.36 -16.75 13.80
C PRO A 46 -0.08 -15.35 14.30
N ILE A 47 -1.14 -14.59 14.60
CA ILE A 47 -1.00 -13.21 15.09
C ILE A 47 -0.28 -13.20 16.46
N PRO A 48 0.81 -12.43 16.61
CA PRO A 48 1.48 -12.30 17.90
C PRO A 48 0.65 -11.44 18.86
N ALA A 49 0.88 -11.57 20.17
CA ALA A 49 0.20 -10.75 21.18
C ALA A 49 0.53 -9.25 21.08
N SER A 50 1.69 -8.91 20.52
CA SER A 50 2.12 -7.54 20.25
C SER A 50 2.64 -7.44 18.82
N ILE A 51 2.24 -6.39 18.12
CA ILE A 51 2.62 -6.13 16.73
C ILE A 51 3.53 -4.90 16.74
N ASP A 52 4.73 -5.05 16.18
CA ASP A 52 5.66 -3.94 16.02
C ASP A 52 5.08 -2.89 15.04
N LYS A 53 5.06 -1.63 15.48
CA LYS A 53 4.57 -0.50 14.70
C LYS A 53 5.41 -0.28 13.45
N ALA A 54 6.70 -0.58 13.50
CA ALA A 54 7.58 -0.42 12.35
C ALA A 54 7.14 -1.26 11.13
N LEU A 55 6.33 -2.32 11.34
CA LEU A 55 5.80 -3.16 10.26
C LEU A 55 4.69 -2.49 9.43
N TYR A 56 4.02 -1.46 9.95
CA TYR A 56 2.85 -0.85 9.30
C TYR A 56 2.74 0.67 9.42
N VAL A 57 3.57 1.30 10.25
CA VAL A 57 3.58 2.74 10.49
C VAL A 57 4.89 3.32 9.98
N TYR A 58 4.80 4.36 9.15
CA TYR A 58 5.96 5.15 8.78
C TYR A 58 6.35 6.08 9.93
N GLU A 59 7.61 6.08 10.33
CA GLU A 59 8.11 6.98 11.38
C GLU A 59 8.12 8.45 10.94
N ASN A 60 8.50 8.71 9.69
CA ASN A 60 8.48 10.04 9.09
C ASN A 60 7.33 10.16 8.05
N PRO A 61 6.35 11.08 8.24
CA PRO A 61 5.27 11.33 7.27
C PRO A 61 5.71 11.71 5.85
N GLU A 62 6.95 12.20 5.67
CA GLU A 62 7.51 12.54 4.35
C GLU A 62 7.90 11.30 3.54
N SER A 63 8.19 10.18 4.22
CA SER A 63 8.54 8.91 3.58
C SER A 63 7.34 8.17 2.98
N ILE A 64 6.12 8.62 3.27
CA ILE A 64 4.88 8.03 2.75
C ILE A 64 4.84 8.23 1.23
N PRO A 65 4.80 7.16 0.42
CA PRO A 65 4.70 7.28 -1.04
C PRO A 65 3.39 7.96 -1.42
N ARG A 66 3.49 9.16 -1.99
CA ARG A 66 2.34 9.90 -2.51
C ARG A 66 2.28 9.73 -4.03
N PRO A 67 1.09 9.54 -4.61
CA PRO A 67 0.96 9.58 -6.06
C PRO A 67 1.47 10.94 -6.56
N VAL A 68 2.23 10.92 -7.66
CA VAL A 68 2.59 12.13 -8.38
C VAL A 68 1.30 12.80 -8.86
N SER A 69 0.91 13.87 -8.19
CA SER A 69 -0.21 14.72 -8.57
C SER A 69 0.14 15.41 -9.89
N ASN A 70 -0.15 14.77 -11.03
CA ASN A 70 -0.05 15.39 -12.36
C ASN A 70 -1.15 16.44 -12.62
N PHE A 71 -1.68 17.09 -11.58
CA PHE A 71 -2.46 18.30 -11.77
C PHE A 71 -1.48 19.41 -12.15
N ARG A 72 -1.23 19.53 -13.46
CA ARG A 72 -0.75 20.77 -14.07
C ARG A 72 -1.78 21.85 -13.74
N THR A 73 -1.66 22.50 -12.58
CA THR A 73 -2.22 23.84 -12.41
C THR A 73 -1.50 24.69 -13.43
N GLY A 74 -2.22 25.07 -14.50
CA GLY A 74 -1.71 26.01 -15.49
C GLY A 74 -1.31 27.30 -14.80
N GLN A 75 -0.04 27.40 -14.41
CA GLN A 75 0.64 28.69 -14.27
C GLN A 75 0.88 29.19 -15.69
N ALA A 76 -0.17 29.74 -16.31
CA ALA A 76 0.03 30.80 -17.28
C ALA A 76 0.43 32.03 -16.45
N GLN A 77 1.74 32.13 -16.21
CA GLN A 77 2.39 33.23 -15.54
C GLN A 77 2.01 34.53 -16.26
N GLN A 78 1.34 35.43 -15.54
CA GLN A 78 1.20 36.83 -15.90
C GLN A 78 2.61 37.44 -15.99
N ALA A 79 2.93 38.10 -17.10
CA ALA A 79 4.11 38.94 -17.22
C ALA A 79 3.71 40.40 -16.93
N PRO A 80 4.21 41.03 -15.85
CA PRO A 80 4.41 42.47 -15.83
C PRO A 80 5.75 42.74 -16.56
N THR A 81 6.03 43.85 -17.25
CA THR A 81 6.17 45.22 -16.74
C THR A 81 6.66 46.13 -17.89
N GLN A 82 6.23 47.40 -17.90
CA GLN A 82 6.95 48.64 -18.30
C GLN A 82 7.34 48.83 -19.80
N ALA A 83 7.45 50.02 -20.40
CA ALA A 83 7.08 51.42 -20.18
C ALA A 83 7.63 52.22 -21.40
N GLN A 84 7.04 53.39 -21.72
CA GLN A 84 7.57 54.49 -22.56
C GLN A 84 7.67 54.21 -24.09
N ALA A 85 7.28 55.09 -25.02
CA ALA A 85 7.05 56.55 -25.03
C ALA A 85 5.90 56.93 -25.98
#